data_AF-A0A6S7HD66-F1
#
_entry.id   AF-A0A6S7HD66-F1
#
_cell.length_a   1.000
_cell.length_b   1.000
_cell.length_c   1.000
_cell.angle_alpha   90.00
_cell.angle_beta   90.00
_cell.angle_gamma   90.00
#
_symmetry.space_group_name_H-M   'P 1'
#
loop_
_entity.id
_entity.type
_entity.pdbx_description
1 polymer ?
#
loop_
_entity_poly.entity_id
_entity_poly.type
_entity_poly.pdbx_seq_one_letter_code
_entity_poly.pdbx_strand_id
1 'polypeptide(L)'
;MAHQRGKTEELEKEIENLRLLCGDNSTPLNNKPELVYTEAEMEEVSDFLEQERTLSEILRKQISFLENEIEEVKRSFHESKKALEEKDELITAARNEIKEHESLMEKTDVELNNVNMQLSNTKEELSNTKKELRNTKEELSNTKEELSNTKEELSNTKEELSNTKEEWSNTKEELSNTKEELSNTKEELSNTKEELSNTKEELSNTKEELSNTKEELSNTKEELSNMKEELSITNGELLKAKNELNSKENELDDNKTSTTLLQVDLMELDTKYHLLEAITDNTENELMVAREQLQKVHMEIKTLKGLNKELDGENQKMKERIRETEIENELQSERQVLKTELLNRNEDEQQSEVLQSRTEDEITRDVEQQLENELQSEGQVLETELNELKEERKQILDENNELKLSLNELQAFNETVSLKNHGLQRKVEKLTDKWLRSEEKLRQAQITNVNLRYTLDEYISQSQDQIRHLKNHEREVATLTKHIHEMDVLVQGFKTALKEAVENEKNEEECVENDQNVEGTSLSKESGTQNEPCGTPETAKNTRGRISTDSRSINRPLGMRI
;
A
#
# COMPACT_ATOMS: atom_id res chain seq x y z
N MET A 1 -36.93 105.38 78.97
CA MET A 1 -36.75 106.82 78.62
C MET A 1 -38.07 107.55 78.37
N ALA A 2 -39.02 107.07 77.54
CA ALA A 2 -40.28 107.80 77.28
C ALA A 2 -41.02 108.29 78.54
N HIS A 3 -41.15 107.45 79.58
CA HIS A 3 -41.82 107.80 80.85
C HIS A 3 -41.06 108.81 81.74
N GLN A 4 -39.80 109.16 81.41
CA GLN A 4 -39.08 110.26 82.09
C GLN A 4 -39.34 111.60 81.40
N ARG A 5 -39.48 111.62 80.06
CA ARG A 5 -39.64 112.85 79.26
C ARG A 5 -40.94 113.61 79.56
N GLY A 6 -42.04 112.87 79.83
CA GLY A 6 -43.31 113.48 80.22
C GLY A 6 -43.25 114.21 81.56
N LYS A 7 -42.44 113.74 82.53
CA LYS A 7 -42.31 114.37 83.84
C LYS A 7 -41.52 115.67 83.80
N THR A 8 -40.56 115.81 82.88
CA THR A 8 -39.87 117.08 82.64
C THR A 8 -40.79 118.12 81.99
N GLU A 9 -41.62 117.74 81.02
CA GLU A 9 -42.60 118.66 80.38
C GLU A 9 -43.72 119.11 81.35
N GLU A 10 -44.02 118.30 82.37
CA GLU A 10 -44.98 118.62 83.42
C GLU A 10 -44.39 119.62 84.44
N LEU A 11 -43.15 119.40 84.88
CA LEU A 11 -42.41 120.33 85.76
C LEU A 11 -42.09 121.68 85.09
N GLU A 12 -41.75 121.71 83.81
CA GLU A 12 -41.49 122.97 83.08
C GLU A 12 -42.76 123.85 82.99
N LYS A 13 -43.95 123.25 82.85
CA LYS A 13 -45.22 123.98 82.91
C LYS A 13 -45.53 124.52 84.30
N GLU A 14 -45.19 123.77 85.35
CA GLU A 14 -45.43 124.21 86.74
C GLU A 14 -44.50 125.36 87.14
N ILE A 15 -43.24 125.35 86.67
CA ILE A 15 -42.29 126.46 86.84
C ILE A 15 -42.76 127.72 86.09
N GLU A 16 -43.30 127.60 84.88
CA GLU A 16 -43.79 128.77 84.13
C GLU A 16 -45.11 129.32 84.72
N ASN A 17 -45.98 128.47 85.27
CA ASN A 17 -47.13 128.92 86.08
C ASN A 17 -46.70 129.68 87.34
N LEU A 18 -45.62 129.26 88.01
CA LEU A 18 -45.07 129.98 89.16
C LEU A 18 -44.44 131.34 88.78
N ARG A 19 -43.95 131.51 87.54
CA ARG A 19 -43.56 132.82 87.01
C ARG A 19 -44.75 133.73 86.74
N LEU A 20 -45.84 133.19 86.20
CA LEU A 20 -47.08 133.95 85.96
C LEU A 20 -47.80 134.41 87.26
N LEU A 21 -47.52 133.78 88.40
CA LEU A 21 -47.99 134.23 89.72
C LEU A 21 -47.15 135.35 90.34
N CYS A 22 -45.95 135.62 89.82
CA CYS A 22 -45.04 136.68 90.29
C CYS A 22 -45.05 137.91 89.36
N GLY A 23 -46.22 138.28 88.85
CA GLY A 23 -46.43 139.54 88.11
C GLY A 23 -46.42 140.77 89.03
N ASP A 24 -46.06 141.93 88.46
CA ASP A 24 -45.85 143.18 89.20
C ASP A 24 -47.03 143.62 90.08
N ASN A 25 -46.78 143.70 91.40
CA ASN A 25 -47.55 144.52 92.32
C ASN A 25 -46.63 145.52 93.02
N SER A 26 -46.21 146.53 92.28
CA SER A 26 -45.58 147.72 92.86
C SER A 26 -46.65 148.67 93.40
N THR A 27 -46.65 148.94 94.70
CA THR A 27 -47.34 150.11 95.28
C THR A 27 -46.57 150.66 96.48
N PRO A 28 -46.43 151.99 96.66
CA PRO A 28 -45.49 152.57 97.61
C PRO A 28 -46.15 153.18 98.85
N LEU A 29 -45.52 153.04 100.02
CA LEU A 29 -45.87 153.79 101.23
C LEU A 29 -44.65 154.48 101.85
N ASN A 30 -44.15 155.49 101.13
CA ASN A 30 -43.39 156.57 101.76
C ASN A 30 -44.39 157.44 102.57
N ASN A 31 -44.58 157.12 103.85
CA ASN A 31 -45.38 157.94 104.75
C ASN A 31 -44.76 157.93 106.15
N LYS A 32 -44.28 159.10 106.60
CA LYS A 32 -43.60 159.32 107.87
C LYS A 32 -44.59 159.82 108.93
N PRO A 33 -44.96 159.01 109.93
CA PRO A 33 -45.38 159.51 111.23
C PRO A 33 -44.18 159.55 112.19
N GLU A 34 -44.10 160.57 113.04
CA GLU A 34 -43.15 160.61 114.14
C GLU A 34 -43.71 159.80 115.31
N LEU A 35 -43.24 158.57 115.49
CA LEU A 35 -43.37 157.84 116.75
C LEU A 35 -42.00 157.48 117.29
N VAL A 36 -41.80 157.82 118.57
CA VAL A 36 -40.60 157.48 119.33
C VAL A 36 -40.73 156.03 119.78
N TYR A 37 -39.89 155.16 119.21
CA TYR A 37 -39.63 153.81 119.72
C TYR A 37 -38.18 153.74 120.19
N THR A 38 -37.95 153.01 121.28
CA THR A 38 -36.70 153.03 122.06
C THR A 38 -35.73 151.93 121.65
N GLU A 39 -34.43 152.11 121.95
CA GLU A 39 -33.29 151.33 121.42
C GLU A 39 -33.42 149.80 121.47
N ALA A 40 -34.20 149.24 122.40
CA ALA A 40 -34.42 147.80 122.55
C ALA A 40 -35.01 147.10 121.29
N GLU A 41 -35.80 147.79 120.46
CA GLU A 41 -36.53 147.17 119.35
C GLU A 41 -35.69 147.00 118.06
N MET A 42 -34.51 147.62 117.96
CA MET A 42 -33.60 147.41 116.81
C MET A 42 -32.58 146.28 117.01
N GLU A 43 -32.30 145.90 118.26
CA GLU A 43 -31.34 144.83 118.57
C GLU A 43 -31.91 143.46 118.20
N GLU A 44 -33.20 143.21 118.51
CA GLU A 44 -33.93 141.97 118.17
C GLU A 44 -34.03 141.72 116.64
N VAL A 45 -34.11 142.79 115.83
CA VAL A 45 -34.10 142.69 114.36
C VAL A 45 -32.69 142.41 113.81
N SER A 46 -31.64 142.89 114.48
CA SER A 46 -30.25 142.62 114.10
C SER A 46 -29.90 141.14 114.32
N ASP A 47 -30.23 140.59 115.49
CA ASP A 47 -29.99 139.19 115.84
C ASP A 47 -30.72 138.23 114.88
N PHE A 48 -31.94 138.56 114.46
CA PHE A 48 -32.69 137.76 113.48
C PHE A 48 -32.01 137.74 112.10
N LEU A 49 -31.50 138.87 111.62
CA LEU A 49 -30.78 138.96 110.34
C LEU A 49 -29.41 138.25 110.38
N GLU A 50 -28.76 138.20 111.55
CA GLU A 50 -27.52 137.44 111.75
C GLU A 50 -27.79 135.92 111.83
N GLN A 51 -28.94 135.49 112.40
CA GLN A 51 -29.43 134.12 112.29
C GLN A 51 -29.74 133.71 110.84
N GLU A 52 -30.45 134.54 110.06
CA GLU A 52 -30.70 134.23 108.64
C GLU A 52 -29.40 134.14 107.83
N ARG A 53 -28.40 135.00 108.09
CA ARG A 53 -27.08 134.90 107.44
C ARG A 53 -26.38 133.58 107.76
N THR A 54 -26.32 133.19 109.03
CA THR A 54 -25.63 131.95 109.44
C THR A 54 -26.36 130.71 108.93
N LEU A 55 -27.70 130.69 108.92
CA LEU A 55 -28.49 129.66 108.25
C LEU A 55 -28.25 129.61 106.74
N SER A 56 -28.20 130.77 106.06
CA SER A 56 -27.91 130.84 104.62
C SER A 56 -26.51 130.31 104.28
N GLU A 57 -25.50 130.58 105.12
CA GLU A 57 -24.16 129.99 104.96
C GLU A 57 -24.13 128.47 105.17
N ILE A 58 -24.85 127.96 106.18
CA ILE A 58 -24.96 126.51 106.43
C ILE A 58 -25.64 125.82 105.24
N LEU A 59 -26.75 126.39 104.74
CA LEU A 59 -27.47 125.89 103.58
C LEU A 59 -26.60 125.93 102.31
N ARG A 60 -25.85 127.02 102.06
CA ARG A 60 -24.88 127.09 100.95
C ARG A 60 -23.80 126.02 101.05
N LYS A 61 -23.27 125.76 102.26
CA LYS A 61 -22.27 124.70 102.50
C LYS A 61 -22.87 123.32 102.23
N GLN A 62 -24.09 123.05 102.69
CA GLN A 62 -24.82 121.81 102.40
C GLN A 62 -25.14 121.63 100.91
N ILE A 63 -25.58 122.69 100.22
CA ILE A 63 -25.78 122.68 98.76
C ILE A 63 -24.47 122.36 98.05
N SER A 64 -23.37 123.06 98.37
CA SER A 64 -22.06 122.79 97.74
C SER A 64 -21.53 121.39 98.04
N PHE A 65 -21.89 120.77 99.16
CA PHE A 65 -21.54 119.38 99.48
C PHE A 65 -22.35 118.41 98.61
N LEU A 66 -23.67 118.59 98.54
CA LEU A 66 -24.58 117.78 97.71
C LEU A 66 -24.27 117.94 96.21
N GLU A 67 -23.88 119.13 95.74
CA GLU A 67 -23.43 119.37 94.37
C GLU A 67 -22.16 118.58 94.03
N ASN A 68 -21.21 118.48 94.97
CA ASN A 68 -20.00 117.66 94.80
C ASN A 68 -20.34 116.16 94.81
N GLU A 69 -21.19 115.67 95.73
CA GLU A 69 -21.67 114.28 95.72
C GLU A 69 -22.40 113.94 94.42
N ILE A 70 -23.23 114.87 93.90
CA ILE A 70 -23.94 114.72 92.62
C ILE A 70 -22.96 114.66 91.44
N GLU A 71 -21.89 115.45 91.41
CA GLU A 71 -20.85 115.36 90.37
C GLU A 71 -20.01 114.08 90.48
N GLU A 72 -19.76 113.58 91.68
CA GLU A 72 -19.08 112.29 91.89
C GLU A 72 -19.96 111.09 91.46
N VAL A 73 -21.26 111.15 91.73
CA VAL A 73 -22.25 110.18 91.22
C VAL A 73 -22.41 110.27 89.70
N LYS A 74 -22.41 111.47 89.10
CA LYS A 74 -22.39 111.63 87.63
C LYS A 74 -21.13 111.04 87.01
N ARG A 75 -19.96 111.29 87.62
CA ARG A 75 -18.66 110.80 87.12
C ARG A 75 -18.60 109.28 87.15
N SER A 76 -18.89 108.66 88.30
CA SER A 76 -18.93 107.20 88.44
C SER A 76 -20.03 106.55 87.58
N PHE A 77 -21.16 107.21 87.34
CA PHE A 77 -22.15 106.76 86.36
C PHE A 77 -21.63 106.84 84.91
N HIS A 78 -20.91 107.90 84.54
CA HIS A 78 -20.33 108.04 83.20
C HIS A 78 -19.22 107.00 82.95
N GLU A 79 -18.36 106.76 83.94
CA GLU A 79 -17.35 105.69 83.93
C GLU A 79 -18.00 104.31 83.81
N SER A 80 -19.05 104.04 84.61
CA SER A 80 -19.83 102.79 84.53
C SER A 80 -20.52 102.60 83.18
N LYS A 81 -21.02 103.69 82.58
CA LYS A 81 -21.64 103.67 81.24
C LYS A 81 -20.61 103.38 80.16
N LYS A 82 -19.43 104.02 80.20
CA LYS A 82 -18.34 103.76 79.26
C LYS A 82 -17.83 102.32 79.37
N ALA A 83 -17.67 101.81 80.59
CA ALA A 83 -17.31 100.42 80.84
C ALA A 83 -18.39 99.43 80.34
N LEU A 84 -19.67 99.80 80.36
CA LEU A 84 -20.74 98.98 79.78
C LEU A 84 -20.67 98.98 78.25
N GLU A 85 -20.44 100.15 77.62
CA GLU A 85 -20.30 100.28 76.16
C GLU A 85 -19.10 99.47 75.65
N GLU A 86 -17.96 99.52 76.34
CA GLU A 86 -16.78 98.66 76.06
C GLU A 86 -17.09 97.15 76.22
N LYS A 87 -18.00 96.77 77.13
CA LYS A 87 -18.41 95.36 77.29
C LYS A 87 -19.39 94.91 76.23
N ASP A 88 -20.32 95.77 75.80
CA ASP A 88 -21.22 95.45 74.68
C ASP A 88 -20.45 95.30 73.36
N GLU A 89 -19.43 96.13 73.10
CA GLU A 89 -18.52 95.95 71.96
C GLU A 89 -17.82 94.59 71.99
N LEU A 90 -17.19 94.22 73.11
CA LEU A 90 -16.56 92.90 73.29
C LEU A 90 -17.55 91.73 73.14
N ILE A 91 -18.79 91.89 73.61
CA ILE A 91 -19.86 90.90 73.43
C ILE A 91 -20.25 90.78 71.95
N THR A 92 -20.25 91.87 71.16
CA THR A 92 -20.49 91.79 69.71
C THR A 92 -19.35 91.14 68.95
N ALA A 93 -18.09 91.36 69.35
CA ALA A 93 -16.93 90.68 68.78
C ALA A 93 -17.02 89.16 69.00
N ALA A 94 -17.16 88.72 70.25
CA ALA A 94 -17.28 87.29 70.59
C ALA A 94 -18.49 86.60 69.92
N ARG A 95 -19.60 87.32 69.70
CA ARG A 95 -20.77 86.81 68.94
C ARG A 95 -20.51 86.64 67.45
N ASN A 96 -19.53 87.32 66.87
CA ASN A 96 -19.14 87.13 65.48
C ASN A 96 -18.14 85.97 65.36
N GLU A 97 -17.15 85.89 66.25
CA GLU A 97 -16.23 84.75 66.36
C GLU A 97 -16.98 83.42 66.53
N ILE A 98 -18.01 83.37 67.38
CA ILE A 98 -18.87 82.19 67.55
C ILE A 98 -19.55 81.78 66.23
N LYS A 99 -20.09 82.73 65.46
CA LYS A 99 -20.73 82.43 64.16
C LYS A 99 -19.74 81.95 63.11
N GLU A 100 -18.52 82.46 63.12
CA GLU A 100 -17.45 81.99 62.24
C GLU A 100 -17.05 80.55 62.61
N HIS A 101 -16.95 80.24 63.90
CA HIS A 101 -16.74 78.87 64.38
C HIS A 101 -17.94 77.94 64.07
N GLU A 102 -19.19 78.39 64.19
CA GLU A 102 -20.38 77.64 63.75
C GLU A 102 -20.32 77.33 62.25
N SER A 103 -20.00 78.33 61.41
CA SER A 103 -19.88 78.16 59.95
C SER A 103 -18.68 77.28 59.55
N LEU A 104 -17.60 77.27 60.33
CA LEU A 104 -16.48 76.34 60.14
C LEU A 104 -16.86 74.91 60.54
N MET A 105 -17.60 74.75 61.65
CA MET A 105 -18.06 73.45 62.14
C MET A 105 -18.97 72.75 61.11
N GLU A 106 -19.96 73.48 60.57
CA GLU A 106 -20.86 72.98 59.53
C GLU A 106 -20.11 72.55 58.26
N LYS A 107 -19.07 73.29 57.85
CA LYS A 107 -18.18 72.87 56.74
C LYS A 107 -17.42 71.59 57.07
N THR A 108 -16.84 71.48 58.27
CA THR A 108 -16.11 70.26 58.66
C THR A 108 -17.01 69.05 58.78
N ASP A 109 -18.28 69.20 59.17
CA ASP A 109 -19.26 68.11 59.16
C ASP A 109 -19.60 67.67 57.73
N VAL A 110 -19.76 68.59 56.78
CA VAL A 110 -19.96 68.25 55.36
C VAL A 110 -18.73 67.53 54.79
N GLU A 111 -17.52 68.01 55.08
CA GLU A 111 -16.27 67.37 54.66
C GLU A 111 -16.11 65.96 55.27
N LEU A 112 -16.38 65.80 56.57
CA LEU A 112 -16.34 64.51 57.26
C LEU A 112 -17.34 63.51 56.67
N ASN A 113 -18.57 63.94 56.36
CA ASN A 113 -19.56 63.09 55.70
C ASN A 113 -19.12 62.68 54.29
N ASN A 114 -18.52 63.59 53.51
CA ASN A 114 -17.98 63.28 52.20
C ASN A 114 -16.80 62.29 52.26
N VAL A 115 -15.87 62.45 53.21
CA VAL A 115 -14.76 61.52 53.46
C VAL A 115 -15.28 60.13 53.88
N ASN A 116 -16.28 60.06 54.75
CA ASN A 116 -16.91 58.79 55.14
C ASN A 116 -17.60 58.09 53.95
N MET A 117 -18.23 58.84 53.06
CA MET A 117 -18.82 58.31 51.82
C MET A 117 -17.75 57.78 50.86
N GLN A 118 -16.65 58.52 50.64
CA GLN A 118 -15.51 58.05 49.85
C GLN A 118 -14.85 56.79 50.45
N LEU A 119 -14.73 56.72 51.78
CA LEU A 119 -14.22 55.55 52.49
C LEU A 119 -15.15 54.33 52.36
N SER A 120 -16.47 54.54 52.27
CA SER A 120 -17.42 53.46 51.98
C SER A 120 -17.26 52.94 50.57
N ASN A 121 -17.20 53.82 49.57
CA ASN A 121 -17.10 53.45 48.16
C ASN A 121 -15.79 52.70 47.86
N THR A 122 -14.64 53.24 48.30
CA THR A 122 -13.33 52.60 48.12
C THR A 122 -13.22 51.24 48.83
N LYS A 123 -13.94 51.05 49.94
CA LYS A 123 -14.03 49.76 50.64
C LYS A 123 -14.87 48.73 49.87
N GLU A 124 -15.90 49.16 49.13
CA GLU A 124 -16.69 48.31 48.23
C GLU A 124 -15.89 47.96 46.96
N GLU A 125 -15.21 48.92 46.34
CA GLU A 125 -14.27 48.69 45.23
C GLU A 125 -13.17 47.69 45.61
N LEU A 126 -12.59 47.81 46.82
CA LEU A 126 -11.61 46.86 47.37
C LEU A 126 -12.21 45.48 47.64
N SER A 127 -13.53 45.37 47.85
CA SER A 127 -14.22 44.08 47.98
C SER A 127 -14.43 43.42 46.62
N ASN A 128 -14.86 44.20 45.62
CA ASN A 128 -15.12 43.74 44.27
C ASN A 128 -13.83 43.31 43.55
N THR A 129 -12.77 44.13 43.60
CA THR A 129 -11.45 43.78 43.03
C THR A 129 -10.83 42.53 43.68
N LYS A 130 -11.05 42.30 44.99
CA LYS A 130 -10.65 41.05 45.66
C LYS A 130 -11.43 39.83 45.17
N LYS A 131 -12.69 40.00 44.78
CA LYS A 131 -13.52 38.94 44.20
C LYS A 131 -13.06 38.61 42.77
N GLU A 132 -12.78 39.63 41.96
CA GLU A 132 -12.23 39.47 40.60
C GLU A 132 -10.84 38.80 40.62
N LEU A 133 -9.97 39.20 41.54
CA LEU A 133 -8.65 38.57 41.75
C LEU A 133 -8.76 37.10 42.20
N ARG A 134 -9.84 36.73 42.91
CA ARG A 134 -10.13 35.33 43.23
C ARG A 134 -10.58 34.56 41.98
N ASN A 135 -11.56 35.09 41.25
CA ASN A 135 -12.12 34.43 40.06
C ASN A 135 -11.03 34.18 39.00
N THR A 136 -10.27 35.22 38.66
CA THR A 136 -9.17 35.12 37.67
C THR A 136 -8.06 34.15 38.09
N LYS A 137 -7.82 33.98 39.40
CA LYS A 137 -6.90 32.95 39.92
C LYS A 137 -7.48 31.54 39.81
N GLU A 138 -8.80 31.38 39.93
CA GLU A 138 -9.51 30.12 39.76
C GLU A 138 -9.52 29.70 38.27
N GLU A 139 -9.82 30.64 37.36
CA GLU A 139 -9.71 30.49 35.90
C GLU A 139 -8.28 30.12 35.46
N LEU A 140 -7.26 30.77 36.03
CA LEU A 140 -5.84 30.45 35.78
C LEU A 140 -5.44 29.07 36.31
N SER A 141 -6.14 28.54 37.31
CA SER A 141 -5.93 27.16 37.79
C SER A 141 -6.52 26.16 36.81
N ASN A 142 -7.77 26.38 36.39
CA ASN A 142 -8.51 25.49 35.50
C ASN A 142 -7.84 25.40 34.12
N THR A 143 -7.50 26.54 33.51
CA THR A 143 -6.80 26.59 32.21
C THR A 143 -5.41 25.94 32.25
N LYS A 144 -4.75 25.92 33.42
CA LYS A 144 -3.49 25.20 33.61
C LYS A 144 -3.69 23.67 33.71
N GLU A 145 -4.80 23.23 34.27
CA GLU A 145 -5.19 21.82 34.31
C GLU A 145 -5.59 21.31 32.92
N GLU A 146 -6.41 22.07 32.17
CA GLU A 146 -6.73 21.83 30.77
C GLU A 146 -5.46 21.74 29.88
N LEU A 147 -4.49 22.64 30.08
CA LEU A 147 -3.20 22.61 29.40
C LEU A 147 -2.33 21.40 29.79
N SER A 148 -2.52 20.82 30.98
CA SER A 148 -1.86 19.57 31.38
C SER A 148 -2.51 18.38 30.67
N ASN A 149 -3.83 18.30 30.69
CA ASN A 149 -4.60 17.18 30.13
C ASN A 149 -4.42 17.11 28.60
N THR A 150 -4.57 18.23 27.89
CA THR A 150 -4.35 18.32 26.43
C THR A 150 -2.91 17.98 26.02
N LYS A 151 -1.92 18.21 26.90
CA LYS A 151 -0.53 17.82 26.67
C LYS A 151 -0.31 16.31 26.86
N GLU A 152 -1.05 15.68 27.77
CA GLU A 152 -1.07 14.22 27.96
C GLU A 152 -1.76 13.52 26.77
N GLU A 153 -2.93 14.01 26.34
CA GLU A 153 -3.60 13.58 25.11
C GLU A 153 -2.70 13.70 23.86
N LEU A 154 -1.96 14.80 23.73
CA LEU A 154 -0.97 14.99 22.66
C LEU A 154 0.23 14.03 22.75
N SER A 155 0.56 13.53 23.95
CA SER A 155 1.58 12.49 24.12
C SER A 155 1.04 11.13 23.68
N ASN A 156 -0.16 10.77 24.15
CA ASN A 156 -0.80 9.48 23.88
C ASN A 156 -1.09 9.31 22.38
N THR A 157 -1.70 10.31 21.73
CA THR A 157 -1.97 10.30 20.27
C THR A 157 -0.70 10.26 19.42
N LYS A 158 0.43 10.77 19.93
CA LYS A 158 1.74 10.66 19.27
C LYS A 158 2.32 9.25 19.40
N GLU A 159 2.06 8.56 20.52
CA GLU A 159 2.44 7.16 20.72
C GLU A 159 1.61 6.22 19.85
N GLU A 160 0.29 6.40 19.80
CA GLU A 160 -0.62 5.71 18.86
C GLU A 160 -0.19 5.87 17.40
N LEU A 161 0.21 7.09 17.00
CA LEU A 161 0.73 7.39 15.66
C LEU A 161 2.10 6.72 15.39
N SER A 162 2.90 6.46 16.43
CA SER A 162 4.15 5.70 16.30
C SER A 162 3.85 4.21 16.08
N ASN A 163 2.96 3.65 16.90
CA ASN A 163 2.61 2.24 16.88
C ASN A 163 1.93 1.85 15.55
N THR A 164 0.94 2.63 15.10
CA THR A 164 0.26 2.40 13.80
C THR A 164 1.20 2.56 12.60
N LYS A 165 2.27 3.35 12.71
CA LYS A 165 3.32 3.45 11.68
C LYS A 165 4.23 2.23 11.66
N GLU A 166 4.51 1.64 12.82
CA GLU A 166 5.29 0.40 12.95
C GLU A 166 4.48 -0.80 12.42
N GLU A 167 3.21 -0.93 12.82
CA GLU A 167 2.25 -1.90 12.25
C GLU A 167 2.20 -1.82 10.72
N TRP A 168 2.05 -0.61 10.15
CA TRP A 168 2.05 -0.41 8.70
C TRP A 168 3.36 -0.82 8.02
N SER A 169 4.50 -0.64 8.69
CA SER A 169 5.80 -1.10 8.20
C SER A 169 5.85 -2.63 8.16
N ASN A 170 5.40 -3.29 9.22
CA ASN A 170 5.39 -4.75 9.34
C ASN A 170 4.45 -5.38 8.30
N THR A 171 3.22 -4.87 8.14
CA THR A 171 2.27 -5.33 7.10
C THR A 171 2.84 -5.14 5.68
N LYS A 172 3.65 -4.10 5.45
CA LYS A 172 4.31 -3.87 4.16
C LYS A 172 5.44 -4.88 3.90
N GLU A 173 6.14 -5.34 4.93
CA GLU A 173 7.17 -6.38 4.86
C GLU A 173 6.55 -7.76 4.61
N GLU A 174 5.49 -8.13 5.35
CA GLU A 174 4.69 -9.34 5.09
C GLU A 174 4.14 -9.40 3.65
N LEU A 175 3.68 -8.26 3.12
CA LEU A 175 3.23 -8.10 1.73
C LEU A 175 4.37 -8.14 0.70
N SER A 176 5.63 -7.97 1.13
CA SER A 176 6.80 -8.20 0.28
C SER A 176 7.12 -9.69 0.23
N ASN A 177 7.19 -10.34 1.40
CA ASN A 177 7.55 -11.75 1.53
C ASN A 177 6.53 -12.66 0.81
N THR A 178 5.23 -12.41 0.98
CA THR A 178 4.17 -13.15 0.26
C THR A 178 4.16 -12.92 -1.26
N LYS A 179 4.77 -11.84 -1.77
CA LYS A 179 4.98 -11.66 -3.23
C LYS A 179 6.18 -12.45 -3.73
N GLU A 180 7.22 -12.60 -2.91
CA GLU A 180 8.39 -13.42 -3.23
C GLU A 180 8.02 -14.91 -3.24
N GLU A 181 7.30 -15.39 -2.22
CA GLU A 181 6.70 -16.74 -2.20
C GLU A 181 5.81 -17.00 -3.43
N LEU A 182 4.95 -16.03 -3.79
CA LEU A 182 4.11 -16.10 -4.99
C LEU A 182 4.90 -15.99 -6.31
N SER A 183 6.15 -15.53 -6.29
CA SER A 183 7.06 -15.60 -7.43
C SER A 183 7.68 -16.98 -7.53
N ASN A 184 8.25 -17.49 -6.43
CA ASN A 184 8.94 -18.78 -6.37
C ASN A 184 8.01 -19.94 -6.74
N THR A 185 6.80 -19.98 -6.18
CA THR A 185 5.77 -20.98 -6.54
C THR A 185 5.28 -20.89 -8.00
N LYS A 186 5.44 -19.76 -8.70
CA LYS A 186 5.16 -19.67 -10.15
C LYS A 186 6.32 -20.21 -10.98
N GLU A 187 7.55 -20.05 -10.49
CA GLU A 187 8.75 -20.62 -11.12
C GLU A 187 8.74 -22.15 -10.98
N GLU A 188 8.45 -22.69 -9.79
CA GLU A 188 8.19 -24.12 -9.57
C GLU A 188 7.07 -24.66 -10.47
N LEU A 189 5.96 -23.92 -10.60
CA LEU A 189 4.85 -24.26 -11.51
C LEU A 189 5.19 -24.08 -13.01
N SER A 190 6.29 -23.40 -13.35
CA SER A 190 6.81 -23.33 -14.71
C SER A 190 7.71 -24.55 -14.98
N ASN A 191 8.66 -24.82 -14.09
CA ASN A 191 9.62 -25.91 -14.20
C ASN A 191 8.90 -27.27 -14.26
N THR A 192 7.92 -27.51 -13.37
CA THR A 192 7.10 -28.73 -13.39
C THR A 192 6.23 -28.89 -14.64
N LYS A 193 5.91 -27.81 -15.37
CA LYS A 193 5.25 -27.90 -16.69
C LYS A 193 6.24 -28.24 -17.80
N GLU A 194 7.47 -27.77 -17.70
CA GLU A 194 8.55 -28.11 -18.64
C GLU A 194 8.93 -29.59 -18.50
N GLU A 195 9.12 -30.08 -17.27
CA GLU A 195 9.29 -31.50 -16.97
C GLU A 195 8.11 -32.36 -17.50
N LEU A 196 6.87 -31.89 -17.32
CA LEU A 196 5.66 -32.55 -17.86
C LEU A 196 5.53 -32.43 -19.39
N SER A 197 6.27 -31.53 -20.04
CA SER A 197 6.37 -31.46 -21.50
C SER A 197 7.42 -32.45 -22.00
N ASN A 198 8.61 -32.44 -21.41
CA ASN A 198 9.73 -33.28 -21.79
C ASN A 198 9.37 -34.77 -21.63
N THR A 199 8.75 -35.15 -20.50
CA THR A 199 8.27 -36.54 -20.27
C THR A 199 7.16 -36.98 -21.23
N LYS A 200 6.39 -36.05 -21.84
CA LYS A 200 5.44 -36.38 -22.91
C LYS A 200 6.13 -36.57 -24.25
N GLU A 201 7.21 -35.84 -24.51
CA GLU A 201 8.04 -36.00 -25.71
C GLU A 201 8.77 -37.35 -25.68
N GLU A 202 9.40 -37.69 -24.54
CA GLU A 202 9.97 -39.02 -24.29
C GLU A 202 8.94 -40.15 -24.46
N LEU A 203 7.71 -39.97 -23.94
CA LEU A 203 6.60 -40.91 -24.12
C LEU A 203 6.05 -40.96 -25.57
N SER A 204 6.32 -39.94 -26.39
CA SER A 204 6.01 -39.96 -27.82
C SER A 204 7.07 -40.74 -28.58
N ASN A 205 8.35 -40.43 -28.34
CA ASN A 205 9.49 -41.05 -29.00
C ASN A 205 9.53 -42.56 -28.73
N THR A 206 9.33 -42.99 -27.47
CA THR A 206 9.26 -44.42 -27.10
C THR A 206 8.06 -45.15 -27.71
N LYS A 207 6.96 -44.45 -28.07
CA LYS A 207 5.85 -45.05 -28.84
C LYS A 207 6.19 -45.20 -30.32
N GLU A 208 6.95 -44.26 -30.88
CA GLU A 208 7.44 -44.35 -32.26
C GLU A 208 8.45 -45.49 -32.42
N GLU A 209 9.42 -45.60 -31.50
CA GLU A 209 10.34 -46.75 -31.41
C GLU A 209 9.59 -48.09 -31.27
N LEU A 210 8.53 -48.15 -30.44
CA LEU A 210 7.67 -49.33 -30.29
C LEU A 210 6.80 -49.61 -31.53
N SER A 211 6.56 -48.62 -32.39
CA SER A 211 5.88 -48.81 -33.68
C SER A 211 6.86 -49.38 -34.70
N ASN A 212 8.04 -48.77 -34.82
CA ASN A 212 9.07 -49.16 -35.78
C ASN A 212 9.56 -50.61 -35.52
N THR A 213 9.80 -50.96 -34.25
CA THR A 213 10.18 -52.34 -33.86
C THR A 213 9.06 -53.37 -34.08
N LYS A 214 7.78 -52.97 -34.11
CA LYS A 214 6.68 -53.85 -34.54
C LYS A 214 6.64 -54.04 -36.05
N GLU A 215 6.97 -53.01 -36.83
CA GLU A 215 7.08 -53.09 -38.28
C GLU A 215 8.25 -54.00 -38.69
N GLU A 216 9.43 -53.82 -38.09
CA GLU A 216 10.58 -54.72 -38.24
C GLU A 216 10.24 -56.18 -37.88
N LEU A 217 9.49 -56.39 -36.78
CA LEU A 217 9.00 -57.72 -36.38
C LEU A 217 7.93 -58.29 -37.32
N SER A 218 7.24 -57.45 -38.09
CA SER A 218 6.30 -57.89 -39.13
C SER A 218 7.07 -58.30 -40.39
N ASN A 219 7.99 -57.45 -40.84
CA ASN A 219 8.79 -57.67 -42.04
C ASN A 219 9.65 -58.94 -41.89
N THR A 220 10.31 -59.14 -40.74
CA THR A 220 11.10 -60.35 -40.46
C THR A 220 10.25 -61.63 -40.34
N LYS A 221 8.95 -61.53 -40.02
CA LYS A 221 8.02 -62.68 -40.11
C LYS A 221 7.64 -62.99 -41.54
N GLU A 222 7.44 -61.96 -42.37
CA GLU A 222 7.15 -62.12 -43.80
C GLU A 222 8.35 -62.74 -44.54
N GLU A 223 9.56 -62.22 -44.32
CA GLU A 223 10.81 -62.82 -44.81
C GLU A 223 10.96 -64.30 -44.39
N LEU A 224 10.64 -64.61 -43.13
CA LEU A 224 10.68 -65.99 -42.61
C LEU A 224 9.53 -66.88 -43.14
N SER A 225 8.44 -66.30 -43.62
CA SER A 225 7.40 -67.02 -44.36
C SER A 225 7.86 -67.32 -45.79
N ASN A 226 8.39 -66.31 -46.48
CA ASN A 226 8.89 -66.42 -47.85
C ASN A 226 10.05 -67.44 -47.93
N MET A 227 11.00 -67.40 -47.00
CA MET A 227 12.06 -68.42 -46.90
C MET A 227 11.54 -69.85 -46.64
N LYS A 228 10.41 -70.01 -45.95
CA LYS A 228 9.78 -71.34 -45.80
C LYS A 228 9.11 -71.80 -47.09
N GLU A 229 8.51 -70.89 -47.84
CA GLU A 229 7.92 -71.21 -49.15
C GLU A 229 9.01 -71.56 -50.16
N GLU A 230 10.09 -70.79 -50.26
CA GLU A 230 11.27 -71.13 -51.07
C GLU A 230 11.88 -72.48 -50.68
N LEU A 231 11.99 -72.78 -49.38
CA LEU A 231 12.47 -74.07 -48.88
C LEU A 231 11.51 -75.22 -49.23
N SER A 232 10.20 -74.97 -49.22
CA SER A 232 9.18 -75.93 -49.65
C SER A 232 9.27 -76.21 -51.16
N ILE A 233 9.37 -75.15 -51.97
CA ILE A 233 9.53 -75.22 -53.44
C ILE A 233 10.80 -76.00 -53.80
N THR A 234 11.95 -75.60 -53.26
CA THR A 234 13.24 -76.25 -53.54
C THR A 234 13.29 -77.70 -53.05
N ASN A 235 12.63 -78.04 -51.95
CA ASN A 235 12.46 -79.44 -51.53
C ASN A 235 11.53 -80.22 -52.48
N GLY A 236 10.48 -79.59 -53.01
CA GLY A 236 9.63 -80.17 -54.05
C GLY A 236 10.36 -80.39 -55.39
N GLU A 237 11.24 -79.46 -55.78
CA GLU A 237 12.13 -79.60 -56.94
C GLU A 237 13.18 -80.69 -56.73
N LEU A 238 13.76 -80.78 -55.54
CA LEU A 238 14.69 -81.85 -55.16
C LEU A 238 14.02 -83.23 -55.23
N LEU A 239 12.74 -83.34 -54.81
CA LEU A 239 11.96 -84.57 -54.95
C LEU A 239 11.66 -84.91 -56.42
N LYS A 240 11.32 -83.92 -57.27
CA LYS A 240 11.16 -84.14 -58.72
C LYS A 240 12.47 -84.63 -59.35
N ALA A 241 13.57 -83.91 -59.12
CA ALA A 241 14.89 -84.26 -59.65
C ALA A 241 15.36 -85.65 -59.17
N LYS A 242 15.05 -86.03 -57.92
CA LYS A 242 15.31 -87.38 -57.40
C LYS A 242 14.47 -88.45 -58.10
N ASN A 243 13.19 -88.20 -58.37
CA ASN A 243 12.32 -89.13 -59.07
C ASN A 243 12.72 -89.27 -60.55
N GLU A 244 13.11 -88.17 -61.21
CA GLU A 244 13.66 -88.16 -62.57
C GLU A 244 14.99 -88.93 -62.64
N LEU A 245 15.88 -88.74 -61.66
CA LEU A 245 17.12 -89.50 -61.53
C LEU A 245 16.84 -91.01 -61.37
N ASN A 246 15.90 -91.39 -60.50
CA ASN A 246 15.52 -92.79 -60.31
C ASN A 246 14.86 -93.39 -61.58
N SER A 247 14.11 -92.60 -62.35
CA SER A 247 13.59 -93.03 -63.66
C SER A 247 14.73 -93.26 -64.66
N LYS A 248 15.72 -92.37 -64.68
CA LYS A 248 16.89 -92.48 -65.56
C LYS A 248 17.84 -93.61 -65.14
N GLU A 249 17.89 -93.94 -63.86
CA GLU A 249 18.61 -95.11 -63.34
C GLU A 249 17.93 -96.43 -63.76
N ASN A 250 16.59 -96.51 -63.67
CA ASN A 250 15.82 -97.64 -64.22
C ASN A 250 16.02 -97.78 -65.75
N GLU A 251 15.86 -96.67 -66.50
CA GLU A 251 16.10 -96.66 -67.96
C GLU A 251 17.53 -97.10 -68.29
N LEU A 252 18.52 -96.72 -67.48
CA LEU A 252 19.92 -97.12 -67.67
C LEU A 252 20.11 -98.63 -67.44
N ASP A 253 19.42 -99.23 -66.47
CA ASP A 253 19.47 -100.67 -66.19
C ASP A 253 18.72 -101.51 -67.25
N ASP A 254 17.59 -101.02 -67.77
CA ASP A 254 16.92 -101.60 -68.94
C ASP A 254 17.82 -101.56 -70.19
N ASN A 255 18.54 -100.45 -70.40
CA ASN A 255 19.51 -100.31 -71.49
C ASN A 255 20.75 -101.20 -71.29
N LYS A 256 21.26 -101.37 -70.06
CA LYS A 256 22.32 -102.35 -69.76
C LYS A 256 21.86 -103.76 -70.11
N THR A 257 20.66 -104.15 -69.68
CA THR A 257 20.06 -105.47 -69.94
C THR A 257 19.88 -105.71 -71.44
N SER A 258 19.38 -104.72 -72.17
CA SER A 258 19.25 -104.78 -73.63
C SER A 258 20.62 -104.89 -74.32
N THR A 259 21.64 -104.22 -73.80
CA THR A 259 23.02 -104.28 -74.32
C THR A 259 23.66 -105.65 -74.06
N THR A 260 23.44 -106.27 -72.89
CA THR A 260 23.96 -107.62 -72.62
C THR A 260 23.24 -108.69 -73.44
N LEU A 261 21.94 -108.51 -73.73
CA LEU A 261 21.22 -109.40 -74.65
C LEU A 261 21.79 -109.31 -76.07
N LEU A 262 22.02 -108.10 -76.60
CA LEU A 262 22.67 -107.88 -77.89
C LEU A 262 24.10 -108.43 -77.96
N GLN A 263 24.83 -108.45 -76.84
CA GLN A 263 26.14 -109.10 -76.76
C GLN A 263 26.04 -110.64 -76.87
N VAL A 264 25.02 -111.25 -76.27
CA VAL A 264 24.74 -112.69 -76.42
C VAL A 264 24.35 -113.02 -77.87
N ASP A 265 23.47 -112.22 -78.48
CA ASP A 265 23.10 -112.39 -79.90
C ASP A 265 24.31 -112.29 -80.84
N LEU A 266 25.24 -111.36 -80.56
CA LEU A 266 26.50 -111.24 -81.29
C LEU A 266 27.41 -112.46 -81.11
N MET A 267 27.53 -113.01 -79.90
CA MET A 267 28.30 -114.25 -79.65
C MET A 267 27.68 -115.48 -80.32
N GLU A 268 26.33 -115.56 -80.36
CA GLU A 268 25.64 -116.58 -81.14
C GLU A 268 25.87 -116.42 -82.65
N LEU A 269 25.94 -115.19 -83.17
CA LEU A 269 26.19 -114.94 -84.60
C LEU A 269 27.65 -115.26 -84.98
N ASP A 270 28.60 -114.91 -84.14
CA ASP A 270 30.04 -115.19 -84.29
C ASP A 270 30.33 -116.69 -84.30
N THR A 271 29.75 -117.45 -83.36
CA THR A 271 29.87 -118.92 -83.34
C THR A 271 29.18 -119.58 -84.55
N LYS A 272 28.05 -119.04 -85.04
CA LYS A 272 27.41 -119.50 -86.30
C LYS A 272 28.27 -119.18 -87.53
N TYR A 273 28.98 -118.06 -87.55
CA TYR A 273 29.90 -117.68 -88.62
C TYR A 273 31.08 -118.64 -88.71
N HIS A 274 31.79 -118.88 -87.60
CA HIS A 274 32.92 -119.82 -87.57
C HIS A 274 32.51 -121.27 -87.89
N LEU A 275 31.27 -121.67 -87.56
CA LEU A 275 30.75 -122.97 -87.99
C LEU A 275 30.57 -123.05 -89.52
N LEU A 276 30.10 -121.97 -90.16
CA LEU A 276 29.94 -121.87 -91.61
C LEU A 276 31.29 -121.84 -92.33
N GLU A 277 32.27 -121.15 -91.76
CA GLU A 277 33.67 -121.10 -92.23
C GLU A 277 34.29 -122.51 -92.26
N ALA A 278 34.20 -123.26 -91.16
CA ALA A 278 34.68 -124.64 -91.08
C ALA A 278 33.95 -125.62 -92.03
N ILE A 279 32.64 -125.41 -92.27
CA ILE A 279 31.90 -126.17 -93.30
C ILE A 279 32.41 -125.84 -94.70
N THR A 280 32.70 -124.56 -94.98
CA THR A 280 33.21 -124.10 -96.28
C THR A 280 34.57 -124.74 -96.57
N ASP A 281 35.50 -124.69 -95.63
CA ASP A 281 36.81 -125.35 -95.72
C ASP A 281 36.68 -126.86 -96.00
N ASN A 282 35.77 -127.56 -95.32
CA ASN A 282 35.53 -128.98 -95.59
C ASN A 282 35.03 -129.22 -97.02
N THR A 283 34.07 -128.41 -97.51
CA THR A 283 33.56 -128.54 -98.88
C THR A 283 34.62 -128.23 -99.95
N GLU A 284 35.53 -127.28 -99.73
CA GLU A 284 36.62 -127.00 -100.68
C GLU A 284 37.64 -128.14 -100.71
N ASN A 285 37.93 -128.77 -99.56
CA ASN A 285 38.77 -129.98 -99.51
C ASN A 285 38.14 -131.16 -100.27
N GLU A 286 36.85 -131.42 -100.11
CA GLU A 286 36.12 -132.44 -100.88
C GLU A 286 36.17 -132.16 -102.40
N LEU A 287 36.01 -130.88 -102.79
CA LEU A 287 36.06 -130.43 -104.18
C LEU A 287 37.48 -130.53 -104.77
N MET A 288 38.53 -130.36 -103.96
CA MET A 288 39.92 -130.62 -104.35
C MET A 288 40.14 -132.10 -104.69
N VAL A 289 39.67 -133.03 -103.85
CA VAL A 289 39.77 -134.48 -104.11
C VAL A 289 39.01 -134.86 -105.39
N ALA A 290 37.83 -134.27 -105.63
CA ALA A 290 37.09 -134.48 -106.87
C ALA A 290 37.86 -133.99 -108.12
N ARG A 291 38.61 -132.87 -108.02
CA ARG A 291 39.43 -132.33 -109.13
C ARG A 291 40.59 -133.26 -109.50
N GLU A 292 41.26 -133.90 -108.53
CA GLU A 292 42.32 -134.89 -108.83
C GLU A 292 41.78 -136.11 -109.58
N GLN A 293 40.64 -136.66 -109.15
CA GLN A 293 40.01 -137.79 -109.84
C GLN A 293 39.65 -137.43 -111.30
N LEU A 294 39.17 -136.21 -111.53
CA LEU A 294 38.82 -135.71 -112.87
C LEU A 294 40.06 -135.57 -113.80
N GLN A 295 41.21 -135.14 -113.26
CA GLN A 295 42.47 -135.11 -114.03
C GLN A 295 42.93 -136.51 -114.45
N LYS A 296 42.74 -137.51 -113.59
CA LYS A 296 43.11 -138.91 -113.87
C LYS A 296 42.33 -139.46 -115.08
N VAL A 297 41.01 -139.27 -115.10
CA VAL A 297 40.13 -139.66 -116.23
C VAL A 297 40.51 -138.91 -117.52
N HIS A 298 40.89 -137.63 -117.42
CA HIS A 298 41.29 -136.84 -118.59
C HIS A 298 42.52 -137.41 -119.31
N MET A 299 43.47 -138.02 -118.59
CA MET A 299 44.65 -138.66 -119.17
C MET A 299 44.32 -139.95 -119.93
N GLU A 300 43.36 -140.74 -119.45
CA GLU A 300 42.92 -141.99 -120.09
C GLU A 300 42.12 -141.72 -121.39
N ILE A 301 41.29 -140.67 -121.41
CA ILE A 301 40.60 -140.21 -122.63
C ILE A 301 41.60 -139.72 -123.69
N LYS A 302 42.76 -139.18 -123.26
CA LYS A 302 43.79 -138.65 -124.16
C LYS A 302 44.57 -139.75 -124.88
N THR A 303 44.80 -140.90 -124.26
CA THR A 303 45.47 -142.05 -124.91
C THR A 303 44.53 -142.82 -125.84
N LEU A 304 43.26 -143.02 -125.45
CA LEU A 304 42.26 -143.72 -126.28
C LEU A 304 41.99 -143.00 -127.62
N LYS A 305 42.09 -141.66 -127.66
CA LYS A 305 41.99 -140.87 -128.90
C LYS A 305 43.15 -141.07 -129.89
N GLY A 306 44.24 -141.71 -129.49
CA GLY A 306 45.36 -142.04 -130.39
C GLY A 306 45.05 -143.25 -131.29
N LEU A 307 44.48 -144.32 -130.70
CA LEU A 307 44.25 -145.60 -131.40
C LEU A 307 43.03 -145.57 -132.32
N ASN A 308 42.01 -144.76 -132.01
CA ASN A 308 40.77 -144.66 -132.80
C ASN A 308 40.93 -143.91 -134.14
N LYS A 309 42.13 -143.84 -134.72
CA LYS A 309 42.38 -143.13 -136.00
C LYS A 309 43.00 -143.99 -137.11
N GLU A 310 43.48 -145.19 -136.78
CA GLU A 310 43.91 -146.18 -137.79
C GLU A 310 42.76 -147.12 -138.21
N LEU A 311 41.70 -147.24 -137.40
CA LEU A 311 40.62 -148.22 -137.58
C LEU A 311 39.50 -147.79 -138.56
N ASP A 312 39.36 -146.49 -138.85
CA ASP A 312 38.29 -145.96 -139.73
C ASP A 312 38.59 -146.12 -141.24
N GLY A 313 39.83 -146.45 -141.62
CA GLY A 313 40.25 -146.55 -143.02
C GLY A 313 39.70 -147.78 -143.75
N GLU A 314 39.71 -148.95 -143.12
CA GLU A 314 39.26 -150.20 -143.75
C GLU A 314 37.73 -150.37 -143.73
N ASN A 315 37.06 -149.73 -142.76
CA ASN A 315 35.61 -149.86 -142.54
C ASN A 315 34.74 -149.32 -143.68
N GLN A 316 35.27 -148.46 -144.57
CA GLN A 316 34.51 -147.94 -145.71
C GLN A 316 34.24 -148.99 -146.82
N LYS A 317 34.94 -150.13 -146.84
CA LYS A 317 34.77 -151.15 -147.90
C LYS A 317 33.78 -152.27 -147.58
N MET A 318 33.18 -152.30 -146.38
CA MET A 318 32.34 -153.42 -145.92
C MET A 318 30.88 -153.07 -145.59
N LYS A 319 30.34 -151.96 -146.15
CA LYS A 319 28.93 -151.55 -145.94
C LYS A 319 28.08 -151.43 -147.21
N GLU A 320 28.54 -151.99 -148.33
CA GLU A 320 27.75 -152.16 -149.57
C GLU A 320 26.91 -153.46 -149.59
N ARG A 321 27.12 -154.38 -148.62
CA ARG A 321 26.45 -155.68 -148.47
C ARG A 321 26.49 -156.06 -146.98
N ILE A 322 25.46 -155.95 -146.12
CA ILE A 322 24.05 -156.40 -146.20
C ILE A 322 23.27 -155.58 -145.12
N ARG A 323 22.02 -155.09 -145.24
CA ARG A 323 20.91 -155.20 -146.21
C ARG A 323 20.32 -156.63 -146.33
N GLU A 324 19.18 -156.97 -145.72
CA GLU A 324 18.15 -156.14 -145.06
C GLU A 324 17.27 -156.96 -144.07
N THR A 325 16.71 -156.30 -143.04
CA THR A 325 15.55 -156.66 -142.17
C THR A 325 15.40 -158.08 -141.58
N GLU A 326 15.39 -158.21 -140.24
CA GLU A 326 14.62 -159.25 -139.52
C GLU A 326 14.44 -158.96 -138.00
N ILE A 327 13.84 -159.90 -137.26
CA ILE A 327 12.99 -159.75 -136.05
C ILE A 327 13.58 -160.67 -134.91
N GLU A 328 13.45 -160.51 -133.57
CA GLU A 328 12.28 -160.24 -132.69
C GLU A 328 12.65 -159.91 -131.20
N ASN A 329 11.65 -159.44 -130.42
CA ASN A 329 11.31 -159.80 -129.02
C ASN A 329 11.95 -159.22 -127.71
N GLU A 330 11.12 -159.34 -126.65
CA GLU A 330 11.35 -159.45 -125.18
C GLU A 330 11.46 -158.25 -124.20
N LEU A 331 11.28 -158.58 -122.90
CA LEU A 331 10.74 -157.77 -121.79
C LEU A 331 11.43 -158.04 -120.44
N GLN A 332 11.58 -157.03 -119.57
CA GLN A 332 11.71 -157.10 -118.08
C GLN A 332 11.86 -155.66 -117.49
N SER A 333 11.63 -155.31 -116.21
CA SER A 333 10.58 -155.65 -115.22
C SER A 333 10.87 -154.95 -113.86
N GLU A 334 9.87 -154.29 -113.24
CA GLU A 334 9.55 -154.33 -111.77
C GLU A 334 10.59 -153.82 -110.70
N ARG A 335 10.31 -153.46 -109.42
CA ARG A 335 9.09 -153.14 -108.61
C ARG A 335 9.45 -152.52 -107.21
N GLN A 336 8.64 -151.56 -106.72
CA GLN A 336 8.06 -151.42 -105.33
C GLN A 336 9.02 -151.37 -104.07
N VAL A 337 8.66 -151.08 -102.79
CA VAL A 337 7.40 -150.68 -102.09
C VAL A 337 7.63 -149.87 -100.77
N LEU A 338 6.56 -149.22 -100.27
CA LEU A 338 6.22 -148.65 -98.94
C LEU A 338 7.05 -149.00 -97.67
N LYS A 339 7.09 -148.05 -96.69
CA LYS A 339 6.34 -148.17 -95.40
C LYS A 339 6.15 -146.82 -94.65
N THR A 340 5.13 -146.73 -93.78
CA THR A 340 4.71 -145.56 -92.95
C THR A 340 4.31 -145.98 -91.52
N GLU A 341 4.74 -145.26 -90.48
CA GLU A 341 4.30 -145.25 -89.06
C GLU A 341 4.97 -144.04 -88.35
N LEU A 342 4.63 -143.49 -87.16
CA LEU A 342 3.41 -143.27 -86.32
C LEU A 342 3.81 -142.12 -85.34
N LEU A 343 3.10 -140.99 -85.22
CA LEU A 343 1.89 -140.66 -84.42
C LEU A 343 2.02 -140.71 -82.87
N ASN A 344 1.57 -139.64 -82.19
CA ASN A 344 1.37 -139.41 -80.73
C ASN A 344 2.66 -139.24 -79.88
N ARG A 345 2.71 -138.36 -78.85
CA ARG A 345 1.77 -138.11 -77.71
C ARG A 345 1.71 -136.62 -77.29
N ASN A 346 0.53 -136.07 -76.91
CA ASN A 346 -0.02 -135.84 -75.55
C ASN A 346 0.75 -134.79 -74.72
N GLU A 347 0.17 -133.67 -74.23
CA GLU A 347 -1.03 -133.43 -73.36
C GLU A 347 -0.70 -133.40 -71.85
N ASP A 348 -1.61 -132.83 -71.05
CA ASP A 348 -1.58 -132.63 -69.58
C ASP A 348 -0.66 -131.48 -69.06
N GLU A 349 -1.01 -130.64 -68.06
CA GLU A 349 -2.29 -130.47 -67.33
C GLU A 349 -2.46 -129.03 -66.72
N GLN A 350 -3.51 -128.81 -65.92
CA GLN A 350 -4.05 -127.50 -65.48
C GLN A 350 -3.52 -126.99 -64.13
N GLN A 351 -3.68 -125.68 -63.87
CA GLN A 351 -4.15 -125.13 -62.58
C GLN A 351 -5.12 -123.96 -62.84
N SER A 352 -5.90 -123.50 -61.83
CA SER A 352 -7.02 -122.56 -62.04
C SER A 352 -7.46 -121.80 -60.78
N GLU A 353 -7.21 -120.48 -60.73
CA GLU A 353 -7.88 -119.50 -59.84
C GLU A 353 -8.19 -118.21 -60.62
N VAL A 354 -9.20 -117.38 -60.30
CA VAL A 354 -10.62 -117.53 -59.95
C VAL A 354 -11.13 -116.08 -59.77
N LEU A 355 -12.13 -115.72 -60.58
CA LEU A 355 -13.16 -114.67 -60.40
C LEU A 355 -13.05 -113.69 -59.20
N GLN A 356 -13.21 -112.38 -59.43
CA GLN A 356 -14.50 -111.68 -59.17
C GLN A 356 -14.59 -110.19 -59.61
N SER A 357 -15.84 -109.79 -59.93
CA SER A 357 -16.54 -108.48 -59.79
C SER A 357 -15.81 -107.30 -59.11
N ARG A 358 -16.07 -106.00 -59.33
CA ARG A 358 -17.11 -105.12 -59.96
C ARG A 358 -16.91 -103.73 -59.27
N THR A 359 -17.67 -102.68 -59.61
CA THR A 359 -17.56 -101.28 -59.09
C THR A 359 -16.26 -100.57 -59.55
N GLU A 360 -16.23 -99.35 -60.09
CA GLU A 360 -17.24 -98.27 -60.20
C GLU A 360 -17.82 -97.83 -58.84
N ASP A 361 -17.08 -96.98 -58.10
CA ASP A 361 -17.54 -95.83 -57.28
C ASP A 361 -16.57 -95.42 -56.14
N GLU A 362 -15.25 -95.24 -56.38
CA GLU A 362 -14.28 -95.03 -55.26
C GLU A 362 -13.11 -94.03 -55.49
N ILE A 363 -13.25 -93.00 -56.34
CA ILE A 363 -12.32 -91.83 -56.35
C ILE A 363 -13.06 -90.47 -56.41
N THR A 364 -14.17 -90.35 -55.68
CA THR A 364 -14.84 -89.05 -55.44
C THR A 364 -15.51 -89.03 -54.07
N ARG A 365 -14.71 -88.84 -52.99
CA ARG A 365 -15.27 -88.57 -51.64
C ARG A 365 -14.36 -87.79 -50.69
N ASP A 366 -13.07 -88.04 -50.70
CA ASP A 366 -12.16 -87.46 -49.69
C ASP A 366 -11.93 -85.95 -49.86
N VAL A 367 -12.00 -85.41 -51.09
CA VAL A 367 -11.76 -83.99 -51.36
C VAL A 367 -12.92 -83.09 -50.89
N GLU A 368 -14.16 -83.50 -51.14
CA GLU A 368 -15.35 -82.73 -50.73
C GLU A 368 -15.54 -82.78 -49.20
N GLN A 369 -15.26 -83.93 -48.58
CA GLN A 369 -15.39 -84.13 -47.13
C GLN A 369 -14.35 -83.34 -46.32
N GLN A 370 -13.20 -82.96 -46.91
CA GLN A 370 -12.22 -82.08 -46.25
C GLN A 370 -12.60 -80.59 -46.40
N LEU A 371 -12.87 -80.11 -47.61
CA LEU A 371 -13.23 -78.70 -47.85
C LEU A 371 -14.46 -78.25 -47.06
N GLU A 372 -15.51 -79.07 -46.95
CA GLU A 372 -16.74 -78.68 -46.26
C GLU A 372 -16.55 -78.58 -44.72
N ASN A 373 -15.64 -79.37 -44.14
CA ASN A 373 -15.30 -79.27 -42.72
C ASN A 373 -14.41 -78.05 -42.42
N GLU A 374 -13.44 -77.75 -43.30
CA GLU A 374 -12.58 -76.56 -43.15
C GLU A 374 -13.44 -75.29 -43.26
N LEU A 375 -14.28 -75.16 -44.30
CA LEU A 375 -15.20 -74.03 -44.48
C LEU A 375 -16.20 -73.85 -43.32
N GLN A 376 -16.69 -74.93 -42.70
CA GLN A 376 -17.53 -74.81 -41.49
C GLN A 376 -16.74 -74.33 -40.27
N SER A 377 -15.50 -74.80 -40.10
CA SER A 377 -14.65 -74.38 -38.98
C SER A 377 -14.22 -72.91 -39.09
N GLU A 378 -13.82 -72.48 -40.30
CA GLU A 378 -13.41 -71.11 -40.59
C GLU A 378 -14.60 -70.14 -40.49
N GLY A 379 -15.78 -70.56 -40.96
CA GLY A 379 -17.03 -69.82 -40.77
C GLY A 379 -17.43 -69.65 -39.29
N GLN A 380 -17.19 -70.66 -38.44
CA GLN A 380 -17.44 -70.54 -37.00
C GLN A 380 -16.44 -69.61 -36.31
N VAL A 381 -15.15 -69.66 -36.67
CA VAL A 381 -14.13 -68.73 -36.15
C VAL A 381 -14.49 -67.29 -36.52
N LEU A 382 -14.81 -67.02 -37.79
CA LEU A 382 -15.22 -65.70 -38.26
C LEU A 382 -16.52 -65.22 -37.60
N GLU A 383 -17.48 -66.12 -37.29
CA GLU A 383 -18.67 -65.75 -36.52
C GLU A 383 -18.35 -65.44 -35.05
N THR A 384 -17.40 -66.14 -34.42
CA THR A 384 -16.93 -65.77 -33.07
C THR A 384 -16.21 -64.43 -33.05
N GLU A 385 -15.24 -64.19 -33.94
CA GLU A 385 -14.53 -62.90 -34.05
C GLU A 385 -15.50 -61.75 -34.33
N LEU A 386 -16.46 -61.95 -35.24
CA LEU A 386 -17.50 -60.98 -35.56
C LEU A 386 -18.44 -60.69 -34.38
N ASN A 387 -18.59 -61.63 -33.43
CA ASN A 387 -19.38 -61.42 -32.21
C ASN A 387 -18.56 -60.76 -31.09
N GLU A 388 -17.28 -61.08 -30.96
CA GLU A 388 -16.35 -60.38 -30.06
C GLU A 388 -16.21 -58.91 -30.49
N LEU A 389 -15.95 -58.63 -31.77
CA LEU A 389 -15.89 -57.27 -32.33
C LEU A 389 -17.21 -56.48 -32.19
N LYS A 390 -18.38 -57.14 -32.14
CA LYS A 390 -19.66 -56.48 -31.82
C LYS A 390 -19.73 -56.05 -30.37
N GLU A 391 -19.25 -56.87 -29.45
CA GLU A 391 -19.30 -56.61 -28.02
C GLU A 391 -18.22 -55.61 -27.59
N GLU A 392 -17.01 -55.66 -28.18
CA GLU A 392 -16.02 -54.58 -28.07
C GLU A 392 -16.59 -53.25 -28.58
N ARG A 393 -17.21 -53.24 -29.77
CA ARG A 393 -17.85 -52.04 -30.33
C ARG A 393 -18.97 -51.49 -29.43
N LYS A 394 -19.66 -52.36 -28.69
CA LYS A 394 -20.69 -51.98 -27.71
C LYS A 394 -20.05 -51.42 -26.44
N GLN A 395 -19.01 -52.04 -25.89
CA GLN A 395 -18.25 -51.52 -24.76
C GLN A 395 -17.68 -50.12 -25.08
N ILE A 396 -17.05 -49.95 -26.25
CA ILE A 396 -16.56 -48.66 -26.73
C ILE A 396 -17.70 -47.63 -26.86
N LEU A 397 -18.91 -48.03 -27.25
CA LEU A 397 -20.07 -47.15 -27.32
C LEU A 397 -20.54 -46.71 -25.92
N ASP A 398 -20.57 -47.63 -24.95
CA ASP A 398 -20.97 -47.36 -23.58
C ASP A 398 -19.93 -46.49 -22.85
N GLU A 399 -18.62 -46.76 -23.02
CA GLU A 399 -17.52 -45.89 -22.55
C GLU A 399 -17.61 -44.48 -23.16
N ASN A 400 -17.94 -44.34 -24.45
CA ASN A 400 -18.19 -43.04 -25.07
C ASN A 400 -19.41 -42.33 -24.48
N ASN A 401 -20.44 -43.05 -24.03
CA ASN A 401 -21.60 -42.46 -23.35
C ASN A 401 -21.24 -41.97 -21.94
N GLU A 402 -20.40 -42.70 -21.18
CA GLU A 402 -19.90 -42.27 -19.88
C GLU A 402 -18.96 -41.06 -19.98
N LEU A 403 -18.06 -41.03 -20.97
CA LEU A 403 -17.23 -39.86 -21.27
C LEU A 403 -18.07 -38.64 -21.64
N LYS A 404 -19.18 -38.83 -22.36
CA LYS A 404 -20.11 -37.76 -22.74
C LYS A 404 -20.94 -37.25 -21.55
N LEU A 405 -21.32 -38.13 -20.61
CA LEU A 405 -21.91 -37.72 -19.33
C LEU A 405 -20.90 -36.90 -18.51
N SER A 406 -19.68 -37.39 -18.36
CA SER A 406 -18.57 -36.72 -17.66
C SER A 406 -18.27 -35.33 -18.24
N LEU A 407 -18.31 -35.19 -19.58
CA LEU A 407 -18.14 -33.92 -20.27
C LEU A 407 -19.28 -32.92 -19.93
N ASN A 408 -20.53 -33.37 -19.86
CA ASN A 408 -21.66 -32.53 -19.48
C ASN A 408 -21.55 -32.07 -18.01
N GLU A 409 -21.09 -32.94 -17.11
CA GLU A 409 -20.84 -32.58 -15.70
C GLU A 409 -19.72 -31.54 -15.56
N LEU A 410 -18.63 -31.69 -16.32
CA LEU A 410 -17.55 -30.70 -16.37
C LEU A 410 -18.03 -29.35 -16.96
N GLN A 411 -18.94 -29.36 -17.93
CA GLN A 411 -19.56 -28.13 -18.45
C GLN A 411 -20.44 -27.45 -17.37
N ALA A 412 -21.32 -28.19 -16.70
CA ALA A 412 -22.16 -27.66 -15.62
C ALA A 412 -21.34 -27.14 -14.42
N PHE A 413 -20.22 -27.81 -14.11
CA PHE A 413 -19.25 -27.32 -13.11
C PHE A 413 -18.58 -26.02 -13.56
N ASN A 414 -18.12 -25.92 -14.81
CA ASN A 414 -17.51 -24.72 -15.36
C ASN A 414 -18.49 -23.52 -15.40
N GLU A 415 -19.75 -23.74 -15.77
CA GLU A 415 -20.82 -22.72 -15.67
C GLU A 415 -21.03 -22.27 -14.22
N THR A 416 -21.06 -23.21 -13.27
CA THR A 416 -21.17 -22.91 -11.83
C THR A 416 -19.99 -22.08 -11.32
N VAL A 417 -18.76 -22.41 -11.74
CA VAL A 417 -17.55 -21.64 -11.41
C VAL A 417 -17.59 -20.25 -12.05
N SER A 418 -18.02 -20.14 -13.31
CA SER A 418 -18.17 -18.87 -14.03
C SER A 418 -19.17 -17.92 -13.33
N LEU A 419 -20.34 -18.44 -12.97
CA LEU A 419 -21.35 -17.70 -12.19
C LEU A 419 -20.82 -17.25 -10.82
N LYS A 420 -20.03 -18.11 -10.14
CA LYS A 420 -19.42 -17.80 -8.85
C LYS A 420 -18.33 -16.72 -8.99
N ASN A 421 -17.53 -16.76 -10.05
CA ASN A 421 -16.54 -15.75 -10.40
C ASN A 421 -17.20 -14.40 -10.73
N HIS A 422 -18.26 -14.38 -11.54
CA HIS A 422 -19.08 -13.18 -11.76
C HIS A 422 -19.76 -12.67 -10.48
N GLY A 423 -20.02 -13.55 -9.49
CA GLY A 423 -20.48 -13.18 -8.16
C GLY A 423 -19.40 -12.55 -7.29
N LEU A 424 -18.15 -13.02 -7.38
CA LEU A 424 -16.99 -12.46 -6.70
C LEU A 424 -16.55 -11.13 -7.30
N GLN A 425 -16.50 -11.02 -8.63
CA GLN A 425 -16.15 -9.80 -9.35
C GLN A 425 -17.08 -8.64 -8.96
N ARG A 426 -18.41 -8.87 -8.94
CA ARG A 426 -19.40 -7.88 -8.44
C ARG A 426 -19.32 -7.58 -6.93
N LYS A 427 -18.59 -8.38 -6.14
CA LYS A 427 -18.25 -8.02 -4.74
C LYS A 427 -16.99 -7.15 -4.71
N VAL A 428 -15.96 -7.47 -5.51
CA VAL A 428 -14.73 -6.67 -5.64
C VAL A 428 -15.08 -5.27 -6.12
N GLU A 429 -15.84 -5.14 -7.21
CA GLU A 429 -16.32 -3.85 -7.74
C GLU A 429 -17.00 -3.00 -6.64
N LYS A 430 -17.91 -3.59 -5.86
CA LYS A 430 -18.61 -2.90 -4.75
C LYS A 430 -17.72 -2.56 -3.55
N LEU A 431 -16.57 -3.22 -3.39
CA LEU A 431 -15.58 -2.88 -2.37
C LEU A 431 -14.66 -1.76 -2.87
N THR A 432 -14.21 -1.81 -4.13
CA THR A 432 -13.47 -0.73 -4.80
C THR A 432 -14.28 0.57 -4.80
N ASP A 433 -15.58 0.50 -5.11
CA ASP A 433 -16.51 1.64 -5.06
C ASP A 433 -16.61 2.28 -3.67
N LYS A 434 -16.64 1.45 -2.62
CA LYS A 434 -16.67 1.92 -1.22
C LYS A 434 -15.34 2.54 -0.81
N TRP A 435 -14.23 1.91 -1.20
CA TRP A 435 -12.88 2.36 -0.91
C TRP A 435 -12.60 3.72 -1.57
N LEU A 436 -12.92 3.87 -2.87
CA LEU A 436 -12.75 5.12 -3.61
C LEU A 436 -13.58 6.27 -3.01
N ARG A 437 -14.83 5.99 -2.58
CA ARG A 437 -15.65 6.96 -1.85
C ARG A 437 -15.11 7.31 -0.46
N SER A 438 -14.33 6.44 0.17
CA SER A 438 -13.65 6.74 1.45
C SER A 438 -12.37 7.54 1.23
N GLU A 439 -11.62 7.27 0.15
CA GLU A 439 -10.44 8.05 -0.23
C GLU A 439 -10.83 9.49 -0.60
N GLU A 440 -11.89 9.67 -1.39
CA GLU A 440 -12.38 11.01 -1.75
C GLU A 440 -12.82 11.81 -0.51
N LYS A 441 -13.50 11.17 0.46
CA LYS A 441 -13.82 11.81 1.75
C LYS A 441 -12.56 12.24 2.52
N LEU A 442 -11.51 11.42 2.50
CA LEU A 442 -10.23 11.76 3.13
C LEU A 442 -9.55 12.96 2.43
N ARG A 443 -9.58 13.00 1.10
CA ARG A 443 -9.07 14.15 0.31
C ARG A 443 -9.84 15.43 0.62
N GLN A 444 -11.17 15.39 0.69
CA GLN A 444 -12.00 16.54 1.07
C GLN A 444 -11.73 16.99 2.51
N ALA A 445 -11.50 16.06 3.45
CA ALA A 445 -11.11 16.39 4.82
C ALA A 445 -9.71 17.02 4.89
N GLN A 446 -8.76 16.57 4.08
CA GLN A 446 -7.41 17.16 3.97
C GLN A 446 -7.47 18.60 3.41
N ILE A 447 -8.21 18.82 2.31
CA ILE A 447 -8.45 20.16 1.76
C ILE A 447 -9.09 21.08 2.81
N THR A 448 -10.09 20.57 3.55
CA THR A 448 -10.74 21.33 4.62
C THR A 448 -9.76 21.72 5.73
N ASN A 449 -8.89 20.81 6.17
CA ASN A 449 -7.86 21.11 7.17
C ASN A 449 -6.82 22.14 6.68
N VAL A 450 -6.42 22.08 5.41
CA VAL A 450 -5.52 23.07 4.80
C VAL A 450 -6.18 24.46 4.79
N ASN A 451 -7.45 24.55 4.39
CA ASN A 451 -8.21 25.81 4.40
C ASN A 451 -8.38 26.38 5.82
N LEU A 452 -8.73 25.54 6.80
CA LEU A 452 -8.84 25.93 8.21
C LEU A 452 -7.51 26.46 8.75
N ARG A 453 -6.38 25.82 8.39
CA ARG A 453 -5.05 26.30 8.76
C ARG A 453 -4.75 27.67 8.15
N TYR A 454 -5.05 27.90 6.87
CA TYR A 454 -4.89 29.23 6.27
C TYR A 454 -5.71 30.31 7.00
N THR A 455 -6.98 30.02 7.36
CA THR A 455 -7.80 30.99 8.12
C THR A 455 -7.28 31.22 9.54
N LEU A 456 -6.66 30.21 10.17
CA LEU A 456 -6.04 30.35 11.48
C LEU A 456 -4.75 31.17 11.42
N ASP A 457 -3.89 30.92 10.43
CA ASP A 457 -2.67 31.69 10.19
C ASP A 457 -3.01 33.17 9.87
N GLU A 458 -4.09 33.45 9.14
CA GLU A 458 -4.60 34.81 8.92
C GLU A 458 -5.09 35.48 10.22
N TYR A 459 -5.92 34.79 11.01
CA TYR A 459 -6.41 35.31 12.29
C TYR A 459 -5.27 35.57 13.29
N ILE A 460 -4.25 34.70 13.31
CA ILE A 460 -3.02 34.90 14.08
C ILE A 460 -2.28 36.15 13.61
N SER A 461 -2.16 36.39 12.29
CA SER A 461 -1.53 37.60 11.77
C SER A 461 -2.27 38.87 12.18
N GLN A 462 -3.60 38.89 12.04
CA GLN A 462 -4.44 40.02 12.48
C GLN A 462 -4.29 40.29 14.00
N SER A 463 -4.26 39.22 14.81
CA SER A 463 -4.03 39.31 16.26
C SER A 463 -2.63 39.86 16.59
N GLN A 464 -1.59 39.43 15.87
CA GLN A 464 -0.22 39.95 16.04
C GLN A 464 -0.10 41.43 15.64
N ASP A 465 -0.83 41.87 14.62
CA ASP A 465 -0.90 43.28 14.21
C ASP A 465 -1.58 44.13 15.29
N GLN A 466 -2.70 43.68 15.86
CA GLN A 466 -3.36 44.34 17.00
C GLN A 466 -2.43 44.45 18.22
N ILE A 467 -1.72 43.37 18.58
CA ILE A 467 -0.71 43.39 19.65
C ILE A 467 0.42 44.38 19.35
N ARG A 468 0.80 44.56 18.08
CA ARG A 468 1.81 45.55 17.67
C ARG A 468 1.31 46.99 17.82
N HIS A 469 0.04 47.26 17.52
CA HIS A 469 -0.60 48.55 17.78
C HIS A 469 -0.69 48.87 19.28
N LEU A 470 -1.14 47.92 20.09
CA LEU A 470 -1.20 48.09 21.55
C LEU A 470 0.19 48.37 22.15
N LYS A 471 1.24 47.68 21.70
CA LYS A 471 2.64 47.92 22.10
C LYS A 471 3.23 49.23 21.58
N ASN A 472 2.61 49.88 20.60
CA ASN A 472 2.98 51.25 20.21
C ASN A 472 2.34 52.26 21.16
N HIS A 473 1.04 52.13 21.43
CA HIS A 473 0.34 52.97 22.42
C HIS A 473 0.92 52.83 23.83
N GLU A 474 1.37 51.64 24.24
CA GLU A 474 2.09 51.42 25.50
C GLU A 474 3.37 52.29 25.59
N ARG A 475 4.12 52.42 24.49
CA ARG A 475 5.30 53.29 24.43
C ARG A 475 4.92 54.77 24.42
N GLU A 476 3.85 55.15 23.73
CA GLU A 476 3.33 56.52 23.71
C GLU A 476 2.87 56.96 25.11
N VAL A 477 2.13 56.10 25.82
CA VAL A 477 1.76 56.33 27.23
C VAL A 477 3.01 56.43 28.10
N ALA A 478 4.00 55.53 27.95
CA ALA A 478 5.24 55.61 28.71
C ALA A 478 6.03 56.92 28.46
N THR A 479 6.08 57.42 27.22
CA THR A 479 6.72 58.72 26.93
C THR A 479 5.91 59.89 27.48
N LEU A 480 4.58 59.86 27.44
CA LEU A 480 3.73 60.87 28.09
C LEU A 480 3.90 60.88 29.61
N THR A 481 3.92 59.70 30.26
CA THR A 481 4.19 59.57 31.70
C THR A 481 5.55 60.17 32.08
N LYS A 482 6.58 59.99 31.24
CA LYS A 482 7.89 60.63 31.45
C LYS A 482 7.81 62.16 31.36
N HIS A 483 7.10 62.72 30.38
CA HIS A 483 6.93 64.18 30.28
C HIS A 483 6.12 64.75 31.46
N ILE A 484 5.11 64.04 31.96
CA ILE A 484 4.35 64.42 33.15
C ILE A 484 5.28 64.45 34.38
N HIS A 485 6.13 63.43 34.56
CA HIS A 485 7.10 63.42 35.65
C HIS A 485 8.14 64.55 35.54
N GLU A 486 8.59 64.88 34.33
CA GLU A 486 9.49 66.03 34.08
C GLU A 486 8.80 67.37 34.38
N MET A 487 7.50 67.49 34.10
CA MET A 487 6.68 68.65 34.51
C MET A 487 6.49 68.72 36.03
N ASP A 488 6.21 67.60 36.71
CA ASP A 488 6.09 67.56 38.17
C ASP A 488 7.40 68.01 38.86
N VAL A 489 8.56 67.54 38.37
CA VAL A 489 9.87 67.96 38.88
C VAL A 489 10.07 69.47 38.71
N LEU A 490 9.69 70.05 37.56
CA LEU A 490 9.72 71.51 37.35
C LEU A 490 8.76 72.24 38.31
N VAL A 491 7.54 71.74 38.50
CA VAL A 491 6.55 72.34 39.41
C VAL A 491 7.01 72.29 40.87
N GLN A 492 7.61 71.19 41.34
CA GLN A 492 8.20 71.15 42.68
C GLN A 492 9.42 72.06 42.81
N GLY A 493 10.22 72.20 41.74
CA GLY A 493 11.33 73.16 41.66
C GLY A 493 10.85 74.60 41.84
N PHE A 494 9.87 75.04 41.03
CA PHE A 494 9.22 76.35 41.18
C PHE A 494 8.63 76.54 42.58
N LYS A 495 7.91 75.55 43.10
CA LYS A 495 7.29 75.60 44.45
C LYS A 495 8.34 75.70 45.58
N THR A 496 9.53 75.15 45.39
CA THR A 496 10.64 75.25 46.34
C THR A 496 11.26 76.65 46.29
N ALA A 497 11.57 77.16 45.09
CA ALA A 497 12.07 78.53 44.92
C ALA A 497 11.07 79.60 45.43
N LEU A 498 9.75 79.37 45.27
CA LEU A 498 8.70 80.24 45.82
C LEU A 498 8.65 80.22 47.35
N LYS A 499 8.94 79.07 47.99
CA LYS A 499 9.12 79.02 49.44
C LYS A 499 10.35 79.79 49.87
N GLU A 500 11.50 79.51 49.26
CA GLU A 500 12.77 80.18 49.57
C GLU A 500 12.66 81.71 49.44
N ALA A 501 11.93 82.21 48.43
CA ALA A 501 11.63 83.64 48.29
C ALA A 501 10.82 84.19 49.47
N VAL A 502 9.67 83.57 49.81
CA VAL A 502 8.79 84.02 50.92
C VAL A 502 9.46 83.86 52.29
N GLU A 503 10.34 82.87 52.45
CA GLU A 503 11.09 82.62 53.68
C GLU A 503 12.24 83.64 53.83
N ASN A 504 12.85 84.09 52.73
CA ASN A 504 13.79 85.22 52.72
C ASN A 504 13.09 86.56 53.01
N GLU A 505 11.93 86.85 52.41
CA GLU A 505 11.17 88.08 52.70
C GLU A 505 10.85 88.21 54.20
N LYS A 506 10.46 87.10 54.86
CA LYS A 506 10.25 87.06 56.32
C LYS A 506 11.53 87.28 57.14
N ASN A 507 12.65 86.71 56.70
CA ASN A 507 13.93 86.92 57.38
C ASN A 507 14.42 88.38 57.26
N GLU A 508 14.02 89.10 56.20
CA GLU A 508 14.28 90.54 56.07
C GLU A 508 13.34 91.38 56.97
N GLU A 509 12.07 91.00 57.14
CA GLU A 509 11.15 91.67 58.09
C GLU A 509 11.58 91.50 59.56
N GLU A 510 12.07 90.32 59.97
CA GLU A 510 12.45 90.03 61.37
C GLU A 510 13.78 90.71 61.80
N CYS A 511 14.52 91.34 60.88
CA CYS A 511 15.83 91.95 61.13
C CYS A 511 15.83 93.47 61.39
N VAL A 512 14.67 94.15 61.42
CA VAL A 512 14.61 95.63 61.49
C VAL A 512 14.45 96.18 62.92
N GLU A 513 13.94 95.39 63.87
CA GLU A 513 13.80 95.78 65.28
C GLU A 513 14.71 94.98 66.21
N ASN A 514 15.97 95.39 66.37
CA ASN A 514 16.60 95.58 67.70
C ASN A 514 17.99 96.24 67.63
N ASP A 515 18.05 97.41 68.27
CA ASP A 515 19.17 98.15 68.86
C ASP A 515 20.63 98.09 68.35
N GLN A 516 21.17 99.31 68.31
CA GLN A 516 22.59 99.62 68.31
C GLN A 516 23.27 99.12 69.61
N ASN A 517 24.53 98.68 69.50
CA ASN A 517 25.71 99.33 70.10
C ASN A 517 26.81 98.32 70.54
N VAL A 518 28.00 98.86 70.81
CA VAL A 518 29.21 98.26 71.42
C VAL A 518 30.15 97.50 70.46
N GLU A 519 31.36 98.04 70.48
CA GLU A 519 32.66 97.62 69.94
C GLU A 519 33.01 96.12 70.02
N GLY A 520 33.87 95.65 69.10
CA GLY A 520 34.92 94.68 69.51
C GLY A 520 35.26 93.52 68.57
N THR A 521 36.29 93.72 67.73
CA THR A 521 37.25 92.69 67.29
C THR A 521 36.77 91.38 66.61
N SER A 522 37.10 91.31 65.30
CA SER A 522 37.93 90.26 64.67
C SER A 522 37.30 89.22 63.72
N LEU A 523 38.13 88.88 62.71
CA LEU A 523 38.11 87.70 61.84
C LEU A 523 37.03 87.54 60.75
N SER A 524 37.45 87.93 59.54
CA SER A 524 37.38 87.09 58.32
C SER A 524 36.03 86.89 57.60
N LYS A 525 35.80 87.71 56.55
CA LYS A 525 35.60 87.25 55.16
C LYS A 525 35.32 88.40 54.18
N GLU A 526 36.29 88.70 53.32
CA GLU A 526 36.13 89.38 52.03
C GLU A 526 37.25 88.88 51.09
N SER A 527 37.08 88.82 49.76
CA SER A 527 35.85 88.89 48.95
C SER A 527 36.11 88.18 47.61
N GLY A 528 35.41 88.55 46.53
CA GLY A 528 35.57 87.97 45.20
C GLY A 528 36.95 88.23 44.54
N THR A 529 37.17 87.88 43.28
CA THR A 529 36.19 87.95 42.18
C THR A 529 36.37 86.89 41.07
N GLN A 530 35.31 86.76 40.27
CA GLN A 530 35.27 86.45 38.83
C GLN A 530 36.59 86.06 38.14
N ASN A 531 36.58 84.93 37.40
CA ASN A 531 36.48 84.98 35.93
C ASN A 531 36.39 83.56 35.30
N GLU A 532 35.81 83.50 34.11
CA GLU A 532 35.98 82.41 33.12
C GLU A 532 37.35 82.58 32.39
N PRO A 533 37.76 81.75 31.39
CA PRO A 533 37.16 80.52 30.85
C PRO A 533 38.15 79.34 30.67
N CYS A 534 37.61 78.22 30.16
CA CYS A 534 38.26 77.19 29.31
C CYS A 534 39.73 76.77 29.54
N GLY A 535 39.93 75.51 29.96
CA GLY A 535 41.21 74.81 29.88
C GLY A 535 41.08 73.29 29.69
N THR A 536 41.56 72.77 28.57
CA THR A 536 41.70 71.33 28.23
C THR A 536 43.01 71.12 27.46
N PRO A 537 43.64 69.92 27.42
CA PRO A 537 43.37 68.66 28.13
C PRO A 537 44.67 68.12 28.83
N GLU A 538 44.91 66.80 28.76
CA GLU A 538 46.12 66.04 29.18
C GLU A 538 46.26 65.72 30.69
N THR A 539 46.82 64.56 31.12
CA THR A 539 47.35 63.39 30.37
C THR A 539 47.05 62.03 31.03
N ALA A 540 47.17 60.99 30.19
CA ALA A 540 46.92 59.56 30.41
C ALA A 540 47.47 58.85 31.67
N LYS A 541 46.80 57.73 32.04
CA LYS A 541 47.51 56.48 32.42
C LYS A 541 46.76 55.17 32.08
N ASN A 542 46.84 54.81 30.80
CA ASN A 542 46.88 53.46 30.22
C ASN A 542 46.94 52.25 31.18
N THR A 543 46.01 51.28 31.04
CA THR A 543 46.26 49.81 30.96
C THR A 543 44.92 49.05 30.76
N ARG A 544 44.84 47.80 30.27
CA ARG A 544 45.62 47.03 29.25
C ARG A 544 44.85 45.71 28.98
N GLY A 545 44.52 45.36 27.74
CA GLY A 545 43.92 44.04 27.45
C GLY A 545 43.35 43.86 26.04
N ARG A 546 44.11 43.21 25.14
CA ARG A 546 43.64 42.72 23.82
C ARG A 546 44.63 41.70 23.25
N ILE A 547 44.12 40.58 22.71
CA ILE A 547 44.71 39.58 21.78
C ILE A 547 43.71 38.38 21.83
N SER A 548 42.92 38.13 20.78
CA SER A 548 43.18 37.23 19.61
C SER A 548 42.68 35.78 19.89
N THR A 549 42.34 34.90 18.95
CA THR A 549 42.60 34.79 17.49
C THR A 549 41.38 34.35 16.66
N ASP A 550 41.55 34.40 15.34
CA ASP A 550 40.71 33.90 14.22
C ASP A 550 39.97 32.56 14.37
N SER A 551 38.88 32.42 13.60
CA SER A 551 38.75 31.36 12.60
C SER A 551 37.83 31.79 11.44
N ARG A 552 37.96 31.15 10.27
CA ARG A 552 37.42 31.63 8.97
C ARG A 552 36.26 30.78 8.43
N SER A 553 35.63 31.31 7.37
CA SER A 553 35.35 30.59 6.10
C SER A 553 33.94 30.02 5.84
N ILE A 554 33.25 30.65 4.87
CA ILE A 554 32.51 30.02 3.72
C ILE A 554 31.47 28.95 4.09
N ASN A 555 30.16 29.16 3.87
CA ASN A 555 29.56 29.07 2.52
C ASN A 555 28.14 29.67 2.39
N ARG A 556 27.66 29.88 1.15
CA ARG A 556 26.23 29.99 0.77
C ARG A 556 25.91 28.94 -0.30
N PRO A 557 24.72 28.34 -0.26
CA PRO A 557 23.78 28.48 -1.38
C PRO A 557 22.44 29.06 -0.88
N LEU A 558 21.65 29.84 -1.64
CA LEU A 558 21.12 29.65 -3.00
C LEU A 558 20.19 28.44 -3.16
N GLY A 559 18.95 28.62 -2.67
CA GLY A 559 17.75 28.45 -3.50
C GLY A 559 17.33 27.06 -3.93
N MET A 560 16.22 26.59 -3.37
CA MET A 560 15.20 25.85 -4.12
C MET A 560 13.82 26.38 -3.76
N ARG A 561 12.94 26.47 -4.77
CA ARG A 561 11.49 26.52 -4.56
C ARG A 561 10.99 25.09 -4.38
N ILE A 562 9.87 24.96 -3.67
CA ILE A 562 8.96 23.81 -3.80
C ILE A 562 8.07 24.08 -5.04
#